data_AF-A0A9P6APS5-F1
#
_entry.id   AF-A0A9P6APS5-F1
#
_cell.length_a   1.000
_cell.length_b   1.000
_cell.length_c   1.000
_cell.angle_alpha   90.00
_cell.angle_beta   90.00
_cell.angle_gamma   90.00
#
_symmetry.space_group_name_H-M   'P 1'
#
loop_
_entity.id
_entity.type
_entity.pdbx_description
1 polymer ?
#
loop_
_entity_poly.entity_id
_entity_poly.type
_entity_poly.pdbx_seq_one_letter_code
_entity_poly.pdbx_strand_id
1 'polypeptide(L)'
;MPAGDIGVVPLALIMPVATMTQWVTLQMPFLTKFHANHKDLVEELLDTSKWNLIQSILTSMMGMYFPAIAEKYCQCDEYWRCRTNGMVKAVSSLFFLITINASLSEHVKTWLHSDRKNIAVGICALFIFEQAWLVNLEANIVIQLPARVFFLFPSALITH
;
A
#
# COMPACT_ATOMS: atom_id res chain seq x y z
N MET A 1 2.14 -28.61 -9.97
CA MET A 1 3.41 -28.30 -9.28
C MET A 1 3.03 -27.70 -7.94
N PRO A 2 3.56 -28.18 -6.80
CA PRO A 2 3.15 -27.69 -5.49
C PRO A 2 3.66 -26.25 -5.31
N ALA A 3 2.78 -25.39 -4.79
CA ALA A 3 3.05 -24.00 -4.49
C ALA A 3 4.16 -23.91 -3.43
N GLY A 4 5.40 -23.65 -3.88
CA GLY A 4 6.51 -23.34 -2.98
C GLY A 4 6.23 -22.06 -2.20
N ASP A 5 6.59 -22.09 -0.93
CA ASP A 5 6.27 -21.09 0.09
C ASP A 5 6.42 -19.64 -0.38
N ILE A 6 5.28 -18.97 -0.52
CA ILE A 6 5.19 -17.54 -0.79
C ILE A 6 5.29 -16.84 0.55
N GLY A 7 6.53 -16.53 0.94
CA GLY A 7 6.80 -15.70 2.11
C GLY A 7 6.57 -14.23 1.81
N VAL A 8 5.32 -13.81 1.56
CA VAL A 8 4.97 -12.39 1.70
C VAL A 8 4.81 -12.13 3.18
N VAL A 9 5.67 -11.30 3.75
CA VAL A 9 5.51 -10.81 5.13
C VAL A 9 4.79 -9.46 5.04
N PRO A 10 3.46 -9.39 5.19
CA PRO A 10 2.74 -8.13 5.18
C PRO A 10 3.14 -7.32 6.42
N LEU A 11 4.07 -6.37 6.22
CA LEU A 11 4.69 -5.61 7.30
C LEU A 11 3.75 -4.56 7.91
N ALA A 12 2.61 -4.24 7.29
CA ALA A 12 1.58 -3.44 7.93
C ALA A 12 0.16 -3.73 7.38
N LEU A 13 -0.78 -3.08 8.06
CA LEU A 13 -2.24 -3.05 8.09
C LEU A 13 -3.08 -3.42 6.84
N ILE A 14 -3.89 -4.47 6.89
CA ILE A 14 -4.82 -4.82 5.81
C ILE A 14 -6.11 -3.99 5.88
N MET A 15 -6.37 -3.08 4.94
CA MET A 15 -7.69 -2.40 4.81
C MET A 15 -8.58 -3.15 3.82
N PRO A 16 -9.81 -3.59 4.09
CA PRO A 16 -10.74 -4.02 3.05
C PRO A 16 -11.58 -2.84 2.50
N VAL A 17 -11.88 -2.85 1.20
CA VAL A 17 -12.80 -1.90 0.53
C VAL A 17 -13.69 -2.68 -0.44
N ALA A 18 -14.84 -2.10 -0.78
CA ALA A 18 -15.68 -2.53 -1.89
C ALA A 18 -16.27 -1.33 -2.67
N THR A 19 -16.44 -1.60 -3.97
CA THR A 19 -17.20 -1.00 -5.11
C THR A 19 -18.02 0.32 -5.01
N MET A 20 -18.00 1.06 -6.13
CA MET A 20 -18.49 2.44 -6.36
C MET A 20 -20.01 2.72 -6.30
N THR A 21 -20.90 1.75 -6.09
CA THR A 21 -22.36 1.98 -6.20
C THR A 21 -23.12 2.00 -4.88
N GLN A 22 -22.44 1.76 -3.76
CA GLN A 22 -23.02 1.91 -2.42
C GLN A 22 -22.06 2.73 -1.59
N TRP A 23 -22.58 3.65 -0.78
CA TRP A 23 -21.82 4.32 0.26
C TRP A 23 -21.30 3.25 1.23
N VAL A 24 -20.11 2.70 0.94
CA VAL A 24 -19.52 1.62 1.71
C VAL A 24 -19.09 2.15 3.05
N THR A 25 -19.48 1.45 4.10
CA THR A 25 -18.99 1.65 5.45
C THR A 25 -17.48 1.51 5.43
N LEU A 26 -16.77 2.63 5.51
CA LEU A 26 -15.33 2.68 5.75
C LEU A 26 -15.05 1.78 6.97
N GLN A 27 -14.34 0.67 6.76
CA GLN A 27 -13.95 -0.21 7.85
C GLN A 27 -12.77 0.40 8.59
N MET A 28 -12.81 0.32 9.92
CA MET A 28 -11.77 0.87 10.77
C MET A 28 -10.46 0.11 10.52
N PRO A 29 -9.35 0.83 10.21
CA PRO A 29 -8.01 0.26 10.19
C PRO A 29 -7.67 -0.48 11.48
N PHE A 30 -7.04 -1.66 11.38
CA PHE A 30 -6.55 -2.42 12.55
C PHE A 30 -5.21 -3.09 12.26
N LEU A 31 -4.34 -3.19 13.26
CA LEU A 31 -3.01 -3.77 13.10
C LEU A 31 -3.11 -5.23 12.64
N THR A 32 -2.25 -5.62 11.69
CA THR A 32 -2.10 -7.04 11.35
C THR A 32 -1.50 -7.79 12.54
N LYS A 33 -1.72 -9.11 12.58
CA LYS A 33 -1.06 -9.98 13.57
C LYS A 33 0.47 -9.87 13.51
N PHE A 34 1.03 -9.71 12.30
CA PHE A 34 2.47 -9.49 12.14
C PHE A 34 2.90 -8.17 12.80
N HIS A 35 2.25 -7.05 12.48
CA HIS A 35 2.58 -5.76 13.09
C HIS A 35 2.46 -5.82 14.61
N ALA A 36 1.39 -6.40 15.14
CA ALA A 36 1.20 -6.55 16.59
C ALA A 36 2.33 -7.35 17.26
N ASN A 37 2.86 -8.37 16.59
CA ASN A 37 3.94 -9.22 17.11
C ASN A 37 5.34 -8.63 16.92
N HIS A 38 5.51 -7.66 16.02
CA HIS A 38 6.81 -7.09 15.64
C HIS A 38 6.83 -5.56 15.75
N LYS A 39 6.04 -5.01 16.67
CA LYS A 39 5.77 -3.57 16.78
C LYS A 39 7.05 -2.74 16.83
N ASP A 40 7.99 -3.09 17.71
CA ASP A 40 9.23 -2.33 17.90
C ASP A 40 10.08 -2.27 16.63
N LEU A 41 10.18 -3.38 15.88
CA LEU A 41 10.90 -3.44 14.61
C LEU A 41 10.22 -2.60 13.52
N VAL A 42 8.88 -2.61 13.49
CA VAL A 42 8.13 -1.78 12.56
C VAL A 42 8.32 -0.31 12.90
N GLU A 43 8.21 0.07 14.18
CA GLU A 43 8.41 1.45 14.62
C GLU A 43 9.84 1.94 14.35
N GLU A 44 10.86 1.10 14.59
CA GLU A 44 12.26 1.41 14.25
C GLU A 44 12.43 1.67 12.75
N LEU A 45 11.88 0.79 11.89
CA LEU A 45 11.96 0.97 10.44
C LEU A 45 11.30 2.28 9.99
N LEU A 46 10.11 2.57 10.54
CA LEU A 46 9.34 3.75 10.20
C LEU A 46 9.99 5.05 10.69
N ASP A 47 10.84 5.00 11.73
CA ASP A 47 11.57 6.16 12.25
C ASP A 47 12.89 6.44 11.49
N THR A 48 13.27 5.58 10.54
CA THR A 48 14.52 5.79 9.79
C THR A 48 14.45 7.00 8.85
N SER A 49 15.56 7.71 8.71
CA SER A 49 15.69 8.84 7.76
C SER A 49 15.44 8.45 6.31
N LYS A 50 15.80 7.23 5.92
CA LYS A 50 15.56 6.68 4.59
C LYS A 50 14.07 6.49 4.34
N TRP A 51 13.34 5.95 5.32
CA TRP A 51 11.90 5.80 5.22
C TRP A 51 11.20 7.16 5.13
N ASN A 52 11.59 8.12 5.98
CA ASN A 52 11.07 9.49 5.93
C ASN A 52 11.29 10.17 4.58
N LEU A 53 12.44 9.94 3.93
CA LEU A 53 12.71 10.44 2.59
C LEU A 53 11.77 9.81 1.54
N ILE A 54 11.60 8.49 1.56
CA ILE A 54 10.70 7.76 0.65
C ILE A 54 9.27 8.28 0.79
N GLN A 55 8.79 8.44 2.02
CA GLN A 55 7.46 8.99 2.30
C GLN A 55 7.28 10.42 1.81
N SER A 56 8.29 11.27 2.01
CA SER A 56 8.24 12.67 1.59
C SER A 56 8.14 12.80 0.07
N ILE A 57 8.95 12.01 -0.66
CA ILE A 57 8.90 11.96 -2.12
C ILE A 57 7.51 11.47 -2.58
N LEU A 58 7.03 10.35 -2.01
CA LEU A 58 5.73 9.78 -2.36
C LEU A 58 4.58 10.77 -2.11
N THR A 59 4.57 11.43 -0.94
CA THR A 59 3.56 12.42 -0.58
C THR A 59 3.59 13.61 -1.55
N SER A 60 4.80 14.06 -1.93
CA SER A 60 4.96 15.11 -2.92
C SER A 60 4.44 14.70 -4.29
N MET A 61 4.75 13.48 -4.75
CA MET A 61 4.24 12.94 -6.02
C MET A 61 2.71 12.85 -6.00
N MET A 62 2.12 12.36 -4.92
CA MET A 62 0.67 12.29 -4.76
C MET A 62 0.02 13.68 -4.80
N GLY A 63 0.60 14.66 -4.11
CA GLY A 63 0.12 16.05 -4.14
C GLY A 63 0.24 16.71 -5.52
N MET A 64 1.28 16.39 -6.28
CA MET A 64 1.49 16.96 -7.62
C MET A 64 0.62 16.30 -8.70
N TYR A 65 0.59 14.97 -8.74
CA TYR A 65 -0.08 14.23 -9.83
C TYR A 65 -1.55 13.91 -9.54
N PHE A 66 -1.92 13.78 -8.27
CA PHE A 66 -3.25 13.35 -7.84
C PHE A 66 -3.80 14.19 -6.67
N PRO A 67 -3.80 15.53 -6.76
CA PRO A 67 -4.11 16.42 -5.63
C PRO A 67 -5.46 16.12 -4.97
N ALA A 68 -6.50 15.87 -5.78
CA ALA A 68 -7.83 15.53 -5.25
C ALA A 68 -7.86 14.19 -4.51
N ILE A 69 -7.07 13.20 -4.93
CA ILE A 69 -6.97 11.90 -4.25
C ILE A 69 -6.16 12.07 -2.97
N ALA A 70 -5.06 12.83 -3.00
CA ALA A 70 -4.28 13.15 -1.81
C ALA A 70 -5.13 13.87 -0.75
N GLU A 71 -5.95 14.84 -1.17
CA GLU A 71 -6.91 15.51 -0.27
C GLU A 71 -7.91 14.51 0.33
N LYS A 72 -8.43 13.58 -0.47
CA LYS A 72 -9.32 12.52 0.02
C LYS A 72 -8.64 11.61 1.04
N TYR A 73 -7.36 11.29 0.86
CA TYR A 73 -6.59 10.51 1.84
C TYR A 73 -6.43 11.29 3.15
N CYS A 74 -6.11 12.60 3.10
CA CYS A 74 -6.07 13.44 4.29
C CYS A 74 -7.43 13.52 5.00
N GLN A 75 -8.53 13.66 4.26
CA GLN A 75 -9.89 13.65 4.82
C GLN A 75 -10.21 12.31 5.50
N CYS A 76 -9.74 11.19 4.95
CA CYS A 76 -9.90 9.87 5.56
C CYS A 76 -9.07 9.74 6.85
N ASP A 77 -7.85 10.26 6.88
CA ASP A 77 -7.01 10.30 8.09
C ASP A 77 -7.68 11.10 9.20
N GLU A 78 -8.09 12.33 8.90
CA GLU A 78 -8.75 13.20 9.87
C GLU A 78 -10.04 12.58 10.40
N TYR A 79 -10.87 12.02 9.50
CA TYR A 79 -12.09 11.32 9.90
C TYR A 79 -11.83 10.22 10.93
N TRP A 80 -10.82 9.36 10.70
CA TRP A 80 -10.49 8.27 11.61
C TRP A 80 -9.85 8.77 12.90
N ARG A 81 -8.98 9.78 12.83
CA ARG A 81 -8.39 10.42 14.01
C ARG A 81 -9.48 10.99 14.92
N CYS A 82 -10.44 11.74 14.39
CA CYS A 82 -11.55 12.29 15.17
C CYS A 82 -12.42 11.18 15.78
N ARG A 83 -12.80 10.18 14.97
CA ARG A 83 -13.72 9.12 15.39
C ARG A 83 -13.14 8.17 16.43
N THR A 84 -11.82 8.01 16.45
CA THR A 84 -11.11 7.07 17.34
C THR A 84 -10.29 7.76 18.43
N ASN A 85 -10.49 9.08 18.61
CA ASN A 85 -9.71 9.89 19.56
C ASN A 85 -8.18 9.73 19.35
N GLY A 86 -7.76 9.70 18.09
CA GLY A 86 -6.36 9.59 17.68
C GLY A 86 -5.76 8.18 17.72
N MET A 87 -6.52 7.14 18.10
CA MET A 87 -6.03 5.75 18.11
C MET A 87 -5.67 5.25 16.70
N VAL A 88 -6.41 5.70 15.69
CA VAL A 88 -6.17 5.36 14.29
C VAL A 88 -5.66 6.58 13.54
N LYS A 89 -4.53 6.41 12.85
CA LYS A 89 -3.92 7.40 11.96
C LYS A 89 -3.17 6.71 10.81
N ALA A 90 -2.94 7.43 9.73
CA ALA A 90 -2.08 6.99 8.64
C ALA A 90 -0.67 6.66 9.17
N VAL A 91 -0.13 5.54 8.71
CA VAL A 91 1.19 5.02 9.12
C VAL A 91 2.30 5.62 8.26
N SER A 92 2.00 5.98 7.01
CA SER A 92 2.93 6.61 6.08
C SER A 92 2.34 7.84 5.40
N SER A 93 2.36 9.00 6.08
CA SER A 93 1.83 10.30 5.65
C SER A 93 0.37 10.26 5.14
N LEU A 94 0.13 9.70 3.96
CA LEU A 94 -1.18 9.54 3.33
C LEU A 94 -1.76 8.12 3.41
N PHE A 95 -0.95 7.11 3.75
CA PHE A 95 -1.33 5.70 3.66
C PHE A 95 -1.48 5.05 5.03
N PHE A 96 -2.56 4.28 5.22
CA PHE A 96 -2.78 3.46 6.41
C PHE A 96 -2.06 2.10 6.36
N LEU A 97 -1.67 1.67 5.15
CA LEU A 97 -1.06 0.39 4.87
C LEU A 97 0.28 0.57 4.16
N ILE A 98 1.27 -0.19 4.61
CA ILE A 98 2.58 -0.34 3.97
C ILE A 98 2.86 -1.84 3.88
N THR A 99 3.28 -2.30 2.70
CA THR A 99 3.71 -3.68 2.52
C THR A 99 5.15 -3.70 2.02
N ILE A 100 5.97 -4.53 2.64
CA ILE A 100 7.33 -4.80 2.17
C ILE A 100 7.33 -6.20 1.62
N ASN A 101 7.46 -6.31 0.31
CA ASN A 101 7.56 -7.59 -0.36
C ASN A 101 9.04 -7.96 -0.45
N ALA A 102 9.43 -8.98 0.30
CA ALA A 102 10.77 -9.54 0.28
C ALA A 102 10.65 -11.06 0.06
N SER A 103 11.65 -11.65 -0.59
CA SER A 103 11.70 -13.09 -0.84
C SER A 103 12.87 -13.68 -0.07
N LEU A 104 12.67 -14.87 0.48
CA LEU A 104 13.77 -15.73 0.95
C LEU A 104 14.39 -16.55 -0.20
N SER A 105 13.84 -16.41 -1.41
CA SER A 105 14.36 -17.00 -2.65
C SER A 105 14.87 -15.91 -3.60
N GLU A 106 15.28 -16.27 -4.82
CA GLU A 106 15.84 -15.33 -5.79
C GLU A 106 14.87 -14.22 -6.24
N HIS A 107 13.55 -14.44 -6.16
CA HIS A 107 12.56 -13.49 -6.66
C HIS A 107 11.39 -13.32 -5.71
N VAL A 108 10.94 -12.07 -5.56
CA VAL A 108 9.64 -11.75 -4.97
C VAL A 108 8.56 -12.08 -5.98
N LYS A 109 7.58 -12.89 -5.59
CA LYS A 109 6.45 -13.28 -6.44
C LYS A 109 5.15 -13.08 -5.66
N THR A 110 4.12 -12.65 -6.37
CA THR A 110 2.75 -12.59 -5.86
C THR A 110 1.80 -13.28 -6.83
N TRP A 111 0.66 -13.72 -6.32
CA TRP A 111 -0.42 -14.21 -7.17
C TRP A 111 -1.10 -13.04 -7.87
N LEU A 112 -1.66 -13.29 -9.03
CA LEU A 112 -2.46 -12.31 -9.75
C LEU A 112 -3.70 -11.93 -8.92
N HIS A 113 -3.88 -10.65 -8.60
CA HIS A 113 -4.97 -10.16 -7.75
C HIS A 113 -5.31 -8.69 -8.03
N SER A 114 -6.40 -8.22 -7.43
CA SER A 114 -6.68 -6.78 -7.31
C SER A 114 -6.68 -6.42 -5.83
N ASP A 115 -6.18 -5.23 -5.51
CA ASP A 115 -6.26 -4.68 -4.16
C ASP A 115 -7.66 -4.11 -3.94
N ARG A 116 -8.67 -4.99 -3.95
CA ARG A 116 -10.09 -4.61 -3.70
C ARG A 116 -10.26 -3.82 -2.40
N LYS A 117 -9.29 -4.05 -1.53
CA LYS A 117 -8.95 -3.49 -0.23
C LYS A 117 -8.59 -2.00 -0.23
N ASN A 118 -8.19 -1.44 -1.37
CA ASN A 118 -7.94 -0.01 -1.53
C ASN A 118 -9.22 0.74 -1.92
N ILE A 119 -9.27 2.04 -1.60
CA ILE A 119 -10.35 2.93 -2.07
C ILE A 119 -10.49 2.75 -3.59
N ALA A 120 -11.71 2.58 -4.09
CA ALA A 120 -11.94 2.15 -5.48
C ALA A 120 -11.23 3.03 -6.53
N VAL A 121 -11.10 4.33 -6.26
CA VAL A 121 -10.34 5.29 -7.10
C VAL A 121 -9.05 5.77 -6.44
N GLY A 122 -8.62 5.07 -5.39
CA GLY A 122 -7.37 5.33 -4.68
C GLY A 122 -6.16 4.90 -5.50
N ILE A 123 -5.08 5.66 -5.38
CA ILE A 123 -3.79 5.33 -5.95
C ILE A 123 -2.99 4.53 -4.92
N CYS A 124 -2.48 3.38 -5.34
CA CYS A 124 -1.44 2.63 -4.64
C CYS A 124 -0.07 3.06 -5.18
N ALA A 125 0.96 2.92 -4.35
CA ALA A 125 2.32 3.27 -4.68
C ALA A 125 3.26 2.11 -4.43
N LEU A 126 4.00 1.71 -5.47
CA LEU A 126 5.09 0.74 -5.35
C LEU A 126 6.40 1.48 -5.43
N PHE A 127 7.25 1.34 -4.40
CA PHE A 127 8.66 1.71 -4.51
C PHE A 127 9.47 0.45 -4.81
N ILE A 128 10.15 0.45 -5.95
CA ILE A 128 10.83 -0.72 -6.48
C ILE A 128 12.30 -0.67 -6.04
N PHE A 129 12.74 -1.54 -5.13
CA PHE A 129 14.14 -1.58 -4.69
C PHE A 129 15.07 -2.17 -5.76
N GLU A 130 14.64 -3.28 -6.35
CA GLU A 130 15.30 -4.00 -7.43
C GLU A 130 14.29 -4.19 -8.57
N GLN A 131 14.80 -4.34 -9.80
CA GLN A 131 13.97 -4.45 -10.99
C GLN A 131 12.80 -5.42 -10.81
N ALA A 132 11.60 -4.98 -11.21
CA ALA A 132 10.37 -5.74 -11.06
C ALA A 132 9.62 -5.83 -12.40
N TRP A 133 8.66 -6.75 -12.47
CA TRP A 133 7.71 -6.85 -13.57
C TRP A 133 6.30 -6.82 -12.98
N LEU A 134 5.48 -5.92 -13.50
CA LEU A 134 4.07 -5.84 -13.16
C LEU A 134 3.27 -6.37 -14.34
N VAL A 135 2.43 -7.36 -14.10
CA VAL A 135 1.45 -7.83 -15.08
C VAL A 135 0.22 -6.96 -14.95
N ASN A 136 -0.36 -6.53 -16.07
CA ASN A 136 -1.69 -5.91 -16.08
C ASN A 136 -2.57 -6.78 -16.97
N LEU A 137 -3.51 -7.48 -16.34
CA LEU A 137 -4.33 -8.47 -17.03
C LEU A 137 -5.31 -7.80 -18.00
N GLU A 138 -5.98 -6.73 -17.59
CA GLU A 138 -6.99 -6.06 -18.40
C GLU A 138 -6.42 -5.42 -19.67
N ALA A 139 -5.21 -4.86 -19.58
CA ALA A 139 -4.51 -4.28 -20.73
C ALA A 139 -3.66 -5.30 -21.50
N ASN A 140 -3.58 -6.55 -21.02
CA ASN A 140 -2.75 -7.62 -21.58
C ASN A 140 -1.29 -7.20 -21.83
N ILE A 141 -0.70 -6.50 -20.84
CA ILE A 141 0.67 -6.00 -20.91
C ILE A 141 1.50 -6.47 -19.71
N VAL A 142 2.81 -6.57 -19.92
CA VAL A 142 3.79 -6.73 -18.86
C VAL A 142 4.68 -5.50 -18.86
N ILE A 143 4.74 -4.82 -17.72
CA ILE A 143 5.50 -3.58 -17.54
C ILE A 143 6.76 -3.94 -16.75
N GLN A 144 7.93 -3.74 -17.35
CA GLN A 144 9.18 -3.80 -16.63
C GLN A 144 9.39 -2.49 -15.86
N LEU A 145 9.53 -2.58 -14.55
CA LEU A 145 9.75 -1.46 -13.65
C LEU A 145 11.24 -1.43 -13.24
N PRO A 146 11.97 -0.34 -13.54
CA PRO A 146 13.35 -0.20 -13.12
C PRO A 146 13.51 -0.16 -11.60
N ALA A 147 14.74 -0.41 -11.12
CA ALA A 147 15.06 -0.18 -9.73
C ALA A 147 14.97 1.32 -9.37
N ARG A 148 14.62 1.60 -8.11
CA ARG A 148 14.56 2.91 -7.45
C ARG A 148 13.50 3.85 -8.03
N VAL A 149 12.43 3.32 -8.61
CA VAL A 149 11.31 4.12 -9.12
C VAL A 149 10.06 3.95 -8.26
N PHE A 150 9.22 4.98 -8.29
CA PHE A 150 7.84 4.87 -7.85
C PHE A 150 6.94 4.53 -9.03
N PHE A 151 6.07 3.55 -8.85
CA PHE A 151 4.97 3.25 -9.76
C PHE A 151 3.65 3.50 -9.05
N LEU A 152 2.88 4.46 -9.57
CA LEU A 152 1.61 4.91 -9.01
C LEU A 152 0.47 4.41 -9.91
N PHE A 153 -0.47 3.65 -9.36
CA PHE A 153 -1.56 3.06 -10.13
C PHE A 153 -2.80 2.74 -9.28
N PRO A 154 -4.01 2.68 -9.88
CA PRO A 154 -5.23 2.34 -9.17
C PRO A 154 -5.36 0.82 -9.00
N SER A 155 -4.64 0.27 -8.01
CA SER A 155 -4.50 -1.19 -7.83
C SER A 155 -5.81 -1.93 -7.45
N ALA A 156 -6.85 -1.20 -7.06
CA ALA A 156 -8.20 -1.75 -6.87
C ALA A 156 -8.95 -2.01 -8.19
N LEU A 157 -8.58 -1.31 -9.26
CA LEU A 157 -9.26 -1.36 -10.56
C LEU A 157 -8.59 -2.31 -11.56
N ILE A 158 -7.32 -2.64 -11.32
CA ILE A 158 -6.47 -3.40 -12.24
C ILE A 158 -6.09 -4.71 -11.56
N THR A 159 -6.31 -5.82 -12.25
CA THR A 159 -5.83 -7.14 -11.85
C THR A 159 -4.36 -7.25 -12.27
N HIS A 160 -3.47 -7.40 -11.28
CA HIS A 160 -2.03 -7.33 -11.41
C HIS A 160 -1.27 -8.37 -10.59
#